data_AF-A0A428YVN0-F1
#
_entry.id   AF-A0A428YVN0-F1
#
_cell.length_a   1.000
_cell.length_b   1.000
_cell.length_c   1.000
_cell.angle_alpha   90.00
_cell.angle_beta   90.00
_cell.angle_gamma   90.00
#
_symmetry.space_group_name_H-M   'P 1'
#
loop_
_entity.id
_entity.type
_entity.pdbx_description
1 polymer ?
#
loop_
_entity_poly.entity_id
_entity_poly.type
_entity_poly.pdbx_seq_one_letter_code
_entity_poly.pdbx_strand_id
1 'polypeptide(L)'
;MARWRADQLPPPSPAVMHAAAAMGLGGLVATTHVMHSLAPPPGNPAAERWIIRLLILVVAGCLVGSLMFFGSGNAAVGAAFLLPVVGVIVLAIVRGRRVRSAGPQPYEVAYRFQQGMVCPTVDNAVPFRWDSITQVYENVTHHYRGVQYANTTFEYTLVASNGWKVRFVSSDGSGPNKAQSVLAPVIRQEVSDRILATATNQLNAGGHVPFGDVAIAQQGITGPAGPVPWWRVTELTTEHGVVTIKVDGHPWWSRHTRDIPNFQIFWHLTRQLRPH
;
A
#
# COMPACT_ATOMS: atom_id res chain seq x y z
N MET A 1 13.34 4.53 -19.01
CA MET A 1 13.85 4.22 -17.65
C MET A 1 14.70 2.97 -17.75
N ALA A 2 15.92 3.00 -17.22
CA ALA A 2 16.81 1.85 -17.24
C ALA A 2 16.18 0.68 -16.47
N ARG A 3 16.26 -0.53 -17.03
CA ARG A 3 15.81 -1.76 -16.37
C ARG A 3 16.94 -2.24 -15.46
N TRP A 4 16.78 -2.09 -14.16
CA TRP A 4 17.68 -2.72 -13.20
C TRP A 4 17.41 -4.22 -13.18
N ARG A 5 18.45 -5.03 -13.42
CA ARG A 5 18.37 -6.48 -13.21
C ARG A 5 18.51 -6.80 -11.72
N ALA A 6 18.06 -7.99 -11.30
CA ALA A 6 18.14 -8.41 -9.90
C ALA A 6 19.58 -8.42 -9.35
N ASP A 7 20.56 -8.76 -10.19
CA ASP A 7 22.00 -8.71 -9.91
C ASP A 7 22.58 -7.29 -9.84
N GLN A 8 21.81 -6.28 -10.23
CA GLN A 8 22.20 -4.86 -10.19
C GLN A 8 21.57 -4.10 -9.02
N LEU A 9 20.79 -4.79 -8.17
CA LEU A 9 20.19 -4.14 -7.01
C LEU A 9 21.26 -3.92 -5.94
N PRO A 10 21.25 -2.75 -5.27
CA PRO A 10 22.24 -2.46 -4.25
C PRO A 10 22.13 -3.47 -3.10
N PRO A 11 23.27 -3.83 -2.47
CA PRO A 11 23.22 -4.58 -1.22
C PRO A 11 22.48 -3.76 -0.15
N PRO A 12 21.88 -4.42 0.86
CA PRO A 12 21.21 -3.72 1.94
C PRO A 12 22.16 -2.77 2.67
N SER A 13 21.69 -1.55 2.93
CA SER A 13 22.46 -0.56 3.69
C SER A 13 22.63 -1.00 5.16
N PRO A 14 23.60 -0.44 5.89
CA PRO A 14 23.74 -0.71 7.33
C PRO A 14 22.45 -0.42 8.13
N ALA A 15 21.68 0.59 7.73
CA ALA A 15 20.39 0.90 8.35
C ALA A 15 19.35 -0.21 8.13
N VAL A 16 19.30 -0.79 6.93
CA VAL A 16 18.43 -1.94 6.62
C VAL A 16 18.84 -3.17 7.45
N MET A 17 20.14 -3.46 7.51
CA MET A 17 20.66 -4.59 8.29
C MET A 17 20.41 -4.40 9.79
N HIS A 18 20.59 -3.20 10.32
CA HIS A 18 20.31 -2.88 11.72
C HIS A 18 18.82 -3.01 12.04
N ALA A 19 17.92 -2.49 11.18
CA ALA A 19 16.47 -2.64 11.34
C ALA A 19 16.04 -4.11 11.28
N ALA A 20 16.62 -4.91 10.37
CA ALA A 20 16.36 -6.34 10.27
C ALA A 20 16.82 -7.09 11.52
N ALA A 21 18.02 -6.79 12.03
CA ALA A 21 18.58 -7.40 13.23
C ALA A 21 17.76 -7.04 14.48
N ALA A 22 17.40 -5.77 14.65
CA ALA A 22 16.61 -5.29 15.78
C ALA A 22 15.24 -5.96 15.87
N MET A 23 14.64 -6.32 14.73
CA MET A 23 13.35 -7.00 14.66
C MET A 23 13.48 -8.54 14.58
N GLY A 24 14.71 -9.07 14.54
CA GLY A 24 14.97 -10.51 14.49
C GLY A 24 14.49 -11.16 13.19
N LEU A 25 14.69 -10.51 12.04
CA LEU A 25 14.16 -11.00 10.75
C LEU A 25 14.92 -12.20 10.16
N GLY A 26 16.08 -12.56 10.71
CA GLY A 26 16.94 -13.63 10.21
C GLY A 26 17.85 -13.19 9.05
N GLY A 27 18.29 -14.15 8.23
CA GLY A 27 19.19 -13.90 7.10
C GLY A 27 18.47 -13.23 5.91
N LEU A 28 19.23 -12.46 5.12
CA LEU A 28 18.75 -11.91 3.84
C LEU A 28 18.48 -13.06 2.86
N VAL A 29 17.28 -13.10 2.29
CA VAL A 29 16.85 -14.13 1.34
C VAL A 29 16.86 -13.61 -0.08
N ALA A 30 16.36 -12.39 -0.31
CA ALA A 30 16.30 -11.81 -1.65
C ALA A 30 16.18 -10.28 -1.60
N THR A 31 16.66 -9.62 -2.65
CA THR A 31 16.41 -8.21 -2.90
C THR A 31 15.45 -8.09 -4.08
N THR A 32 14.34 -7.36 -3.90
CA THR A 32 13.29 -7.24 -4.91
C THR A 32 13.13 -5.78 -5.30
N HIS A 33 13.18 -5.49 -6.60
CA HIS A 33 12.82 -4.16 -7.11
C HIS A 33 11.30 -4.00 -7.07
N VAL A 34 10.77 -3.20 -6.15
CA VAL A 34 9.34 -2.97 -6.02
C VAL A 34 9.09 -1.55 -5.52
N MET A 35 8.23 -0.83 -6.25
CA MET A 35 7.76 0.47 -5.77
C MET A 35 6.91 0.24 -4.54
N HIS A 36 7.31 0.84 -3.43
CA HIS A 36 6.55 0.80 -2.20
C HIS A 36 6.38 2.19 -1.60
N SER A 37 5.30 2.38 -0.87
CA SER A 37 5.05 3.59 -0.09
C SER A 37 4.67 3.19 1.32
N LEU A 38 5.31 3.82 2.30
CA LEU A 38 5.06 3.63 3.72
C LEU A 38 4.10 4.70 4.22
N ALA A 39 3.12 4.30 5.02
CA ALA A 39 2.29 5.22 5.78
C ALA A 39 2.47 4.94 7.27
N PRO A 40 2.82 5.96 8.08
CA PRO A 40 2.94 5.81 9.52
C PRO A 40 1.57 5.51 10.15
N PRO A 41 1.54 4.96 11.37
CA PRO A 41 0.29 4.70 12.09
C PRO A 41 -0.54 5.98 12.28
N PRO A 42 -1.89 5.87 12.26
CA PRO A 42 -2.78 6.99 12.51
C PRO A 42 -2.52 7.53 13.93
N GLY A 43 -2.08 8.79 14.04
CA GLY A 43 -1.62 9.37 15.31
C GLY A 43 -0.31 10.15 15.22
N ASN A 44 0.34 10.20 14.05
CA ASN A 44 1.45 11.11 13.77
C ASN A 44 1.06 12.16 12.69
N PRO A 45 0.16 13.12 12.97
CA PRO A 45 -0.47 13.92 11.91
C PRO A 45 0.19 15.27 11.65
N ALA A 46 1.22 15.68 12.38
CA ALA A 46 1.54 17.11 12.46
C ALA A 46 2.72 17.55 11.58
N ALA A 47 3.85 16.84 11.57
CA ALA A 47 5.13 17.47 11.17
C ALA A 47 5.31 17.70 9.65
N GLU A 48 4.69 16.92 8.77
CA GLU A 48 4.97 17.03 7.33
C GLU A 48 4.00 17.97 6.59
N ARG A 49 2.75 18.07 7.06
CA ARG A 49 1.73 18.90 6.40
C ARG A 49 1.90 20.40 6.67
N TRP A 50 2.50 20.79 7.80
CA TRP A 50 2.71 22.23 8.09
C TRP A 50 3.79 22.85 7.21
N ILE A 51 4.85 22.10 6.87
CA ILE A 51 5.93 22.57 6.00
C ILE A 51 5.40 22.88 4.60
N ILE A 52 4.59 21.97 4.03
CA ILE A 52 3.98 22.19 2.71
C ILE A 52 3.03 23.38 2.75
N ARG A 53 2.20 23.52 3.80
CA ARG A 53 1.29 24.66 3.96
C ARG A 53 2.05 25.99 4.09
N LEU A 54 3.14 26.01 4.86
CA LEU A 54 3.97 27.21 5.03
C LEU A 54 4.64 27.61 3.71
N LEU A 55 5.12 26.63 2.94
CA LEU A 55 5.73 26.87 1.64
C LEU A 55 4.70 27.41 0.62
N ILE A 56 3.47 26.89 0.62
CA ILE A 56 2.37 27.42 -0.20
C ILE A 56 2.03 28.88 0.19
N LEU A 57 1.98 29.18 1.49
CA LEU A 57 1.70 30.54 1.98
C LEU A 57 2.79 31.54 1.57
N VAL A 58 4.07 31.14 1.66
CA VAL A 58 5.20 31.98 1.22
C VAL A 58 5.13 32.25 -0.28
N VAL A 59 4.90 31.21 -1.10
CA VAL A 59 4.78 31.37 -2.56
C VAL A 59 3.58 32.26 -2.92
N ALA A 60 2.43 32.07 -2.28
CA ALA A 60 1.25 32.91 -2.48
C ALA A 60 1.53 34.38 -2.10
N GLY A 61 2.18 34.63 -0.96
CA GLY A 61 2.58 35.97 -0.53
C GLY A 61 3.53 36.65 -1.51
N CYS A 62 4.54 35.92 -2.01
CA CYS A 62 5.46 36.43 -3.03
C CYS A 62 4.75 36.79 -4.35
N LEU A 63 3.79 35.97 -4.79
CA LEU A 63 3.03 36.23 -6.02
C LEU A 63 2.12 37.47 -5.87
N VAL A 64 1.41 37.59 -4.75
CA VAL A 64 0.56 38.77 -4.45
C VAL A 64 1.41 40.05 -4.36
N GLY A 65 2.53 40.00 -3.64
CA GLY A 65 3.47 41.12 -3.56
C GLY A 65 3.99 41.54 -4.93
N SER A 66 4.41 40.59 -5.77
CA SER A 66 4.82 40.84 -7.15
C SER A 66 3.73 41.59 -7.93
N LEU A 67 2.49 41.08 -7.93
CA LEU A 67 1.35 41.69 -8.63
C LEU A 67 1.09 43.14 -8.18
N MET A 68 1.14 43.42 -6.88
CA MET A 68 0.92 44.76 -6.34
C MET A 68 2.00 45.76 -6.79
N PHE A 69 3.28 45.36 -6.74
CA PHE A 69 4.37 46.28 -7.09
C PHE A 69 4.48 46.52 -8.60
N PHE A 70 4.18 45.52 -9.44
CA PHE A 70 4.09 45.74 -10.90
C PHE A 70 2.98 46.72 -11.27
N GLY A 71 1.82 46.66 -10.60
CA GLY A 71 0.72 47.62 -10.82
C GLY A 71 1.07 49.06 -10.46
N SER A 72 2.05 49.28 -9.57
CA SER A 72 2.48 50.61 -9.12
C SER A 72 3.58 51.26 -9.97
N GLY A 73 4.04 50.59 -11.05
CA GLY A 73 5.13 51.07 -11.91
C GLY A 73 6.55 50.75 -11.39
N ASN A 74 6.68 50.12 -10.21
CA ASN A 74 7.96 49.74 -9.61
C ASN A 74 8.36 48.30 -10.00
N ALA A 75 8.71 48.12 -11.27
CA ALA A 75 9.04 46.82 -11.84
C ALA A 75 10.22 46.10 -11.13
N ALA A 76 11.21 46.85 -10.64
CA ALA A 76 12.37 46.29 -9.94
C ALA A 76 11.98 45.60 -8.62
N VAL A 77 11.06 46.19 -7.86
CA VAL A 77 10.57 45.63 -6.59
C VAL A 77 9.71 44.39 -6.86
N GLY A 78 8.83 44.45 -7.88
CA GLY A 78 8.04 43.30 -8.31
C GLY A 78 8.90 42.09 -8.70
N ALA A 79 9.98 42.31 -9.46
CA ALA A 79 10.90 41.25 -9.86
C ALA A 79 11.65 40.61 -8.67
N ALA A 80 12.00 41.40 -7.64
CA ALA A 80 12.67 40.89 -6.45
C ALA A 80 11.82 39.87 -5.68
N PHE A 81 10.49 40.02 -5.66
CA PHE A 81 9.57 39.07 -5.03
C PHE A 81 9.49 37.71 -5.75
N LEU A 82 9.88 37.62 -7.02
CA LEU A 82 9.90 36.36 -7.78
C LEU A 82 11.17 35.54 -7.52
N LEU A 83 12.27 36.16 -7.09
CA LEU A 83 13.53 35.47 -6.79
C LEU A 83 13.40 34.29 -5.82
N PRO A 84 12.70 34.38 -4.67
CA PRO A 84 12.51 33.22 -3.79
C PRO A 84 11.70 32.10 -4.45
N VAL A 85 10.70 32.43 -5.27
CA VAL A 85 9.88 31.43 -5.99
C VAL A 85 10.74 30.69 -7.02
N VAL A 86 11.52 31.43 -7.82
CA VAL A 86 12.46 30.85 -8.79
C VAL A 86 13.52 30.00 -8.08
N GLY A 87 14.07 30.48 -6.96
CA GLY A 87 15.03 29.72 -6.15
C GLY A 87 14.47 28.38 -5.65
N VAL A 88 13.22 28.37 -5.16
CA VAL A 88 12.53 27.13 -4.74
C VAL A 88 12.31 26.19 -5.93
N ILE A 89 11.89 26.71 -7.09
CA ILE A 89 11.69 25.90 -8.31
C ILE A 89 13.02 25.29 -8.78
N VAL A 90 14.08 26.08 -8.87
CA VAL A 90 15.41 25.61 -9.28
C VAL A 90 15.94 24.57 -8.28
N LEU A 91 15.81 24.81 -6.98
CA LEU A 91 16.21 23.84 -5.95
C LEU A 91 15.43 22.53 -6.08
N ALA A 92 14.11 22.60 -6.32
CA ALA A 92 13.27 21.43 -6.54
C ALA A 92 13.68 20.66 -7.80
N ILE A 93 14.01 21.36 -8.90
CA ILE A 93 14.48 20.75 -10.15
C ILE A 93 15.86 20.08 -9.94
N VAL A 94 16.80 20.76 -9.28
CA VAL A 94 18.15 20.23 -9.03
C VAL A 94 18.10 19.03 -8.09
N ARG A 95 17.32 19.10 -7.00
CA ARG A 95 17.08 17.95 -6.12
C ARG A 95 16.42 16.80 -6.90
N GLY A 96 15.38 17.08 -7.69
CA GLY A 96 14.71 16.07 -8.51
C GLY A 96 15.61 15.41 -9.55
N ARG A 97 16.57 16.16 -10.13
CA ARG A 97 17.55 15.63 -11.09
C ARG A 97 18.64 14.79 -10.42
N ARG A 98 19.21 15.23 -9.29
CA ARG A 98 20.23 14.46 -8.54
C ARG A 98 19.67 13.14 -8.01
N VAL A 99 18.42 13.17 -7.56
CA VAL A 99 17.70 11.96 -7.13
C VAL A 99 17.56 11.00 -8.30
N ARG A 100 17.20 11.47 -9.51
CA ARG A 100 17.03 10.60 -10.70
C ARG A 100 18.29 9.95 -11.25
N SER A 101 19.49 10.41 -10.91
CA SER A 101 20.76 9.89 -11.46
C SER A 101 21.46 8.84 -10.57
N ALA A 102 20.94 8.52 -9.38
CA ALA A 102 21.69 7.81 -8.33
C ALA A 102 21.31 6.33 -8.08
N GLY A 103 20.78 5.62 -9.08
CA GLY A 103 20.34 4.22 -8.91
C GLY A 103 18.88 4.09 -8.47
N PRO A 104 18.42 2.87 -8.15
CA PRO A 104 17.09 2.64 -7.60
C PRO A 104 16.91 3.47 -6.33
N GLN A 105 15.79 4.17 -6.22
CA GLN A 105 15.48 4.89 -4.99
C GLN A 105 15.21 3.92 -3.85
N PRO A 106 15.40 4.32 -2.57
CA PRO A 106 15.04 3.48 -1.43
C PRO A 106 13.61 2.92 -1.57
N TYR A 107 12.64 3.77 -1.92
CA TYR A 107 11.24 3.35 -2.11
C TYR A 107 10.99 2.42 -3.32
N GLU A 108 12.01 2.09 -4.13
CA GLU A 108 11.93 1.19 -5.28
C GLU A 108 12.51 -0.20 -4.99
N VAL A 109 12.96 -0.47 -3.76
CA VAL A 109 13.58 -1.75 -3.39
C VAL A 109 12.99 -2.25 -2.06
N ALA A 110 12.67 -3.54 -1.98
CA ALA A 110 12.35 -4.21 -0.71
C ALA A 110 13.31 -5.37 -0.49
N TYR A 111 13.80 -5.51 0.74
CA TYR A 111 14.71 -6.59 1.13
C TYR A 111 13.92 -7.66 1.87
N ARG A 112 13.86 -8.87 1.32
CA ARG A 112 13.23 -10.02 1.95
C ARG A 112 14.22 -10.73 2.86
N PHE A 113 13.79 -10.97 4.08
CA PHE A 113 14.47 -11.77 5.08
C PHE A 113 13.64 -13.03 5.40
N GLN A 114 14.17 -13.94 6.21
CA GLN A 114 13.51 -15.22 6.51
C GLN A 114 12.16 -15.03 7.22
N GLN A 115 12.08 -14.12 8.18
CA GLN A 115 10.89 -13.90 9.02
C GLN A 115 10.14 -12.62 8.68
N GLY A 116 10.51 -11.93 7.60
CA GLY A 116 9.96 -10.64 7.27
C GLY A 116 10.58 -9.97 6.06
N MET A 117 10.40 -8.66 5.99
CA MET A 117 11.04 -7.82 5.01
C MET A 117 11.39 -6.46 5.60
N VAL A 118 12.28 -5.74 4.94
CA VAL A 118 12.61 -4.35 5.27
C VAL A 118 12.34 -3.47 4.06
N CYS A 119 11.62 -2.39 4.31
CA CYS A 119 11.26 -1.36 3.35
C CYS A 119 12.05 -0.08 3.67
N PRO A 120 13.12 0.22 2.92
CA PRO A 120 13.92 1.42 3.11
C PRO A 120 13.18 2.69 2.64
N THR A 121 13.30 3.75 3.42
CA THR A 121 12.93 5.12 3.03
C THR A 121 14.19 5.94 2.76
N VAL A 122 14.02 7.22 2.41
CA VAL A 122 15.15 8.15 2.24
C VAL A 122 15.94 8.28 3.55
N ASP A 123 15.24 8.30 4.69
CA ASP A 123 15.84 8.64 5.99
C ASP A 123 15.98 7.43 6.94
N ASN A 124 15.30 6.31 6.67
CA ASN A 124 15.20 5.19 7.61
C ASN A 124 14.97 3.85 6.89
N ALA A 125 14.78 2.78 7.66
CA ALA A 125 14.36 1.48 7.18
C ALA A 125 13.28 0.92 8.10
N VAL A 126 12.13 0.56 7.54
CA VAL A 126 10.98 0.06 8.32
C VAL A 126 10.90 -1.46 8.16
N PRO A 127 11.15 -2.23 9.23
CA PRO A 127 11.03 -3.69 9.20
C PRO A 127 9.56 -4.12 9.39
N PHE A 128 9.16 -5.17 8.68
CA PHE A 128 7.87 -5.83 8.78
C PHE A 128 8.09 -7.32 8.98
N ARG A 129 7.68 -7.87 10.13
CA ARG A 129 7.67 -9.33 10.33
C ARG A 129 6.40 -9.94 9.75
N TRP A 130 6.50 -11.15 9.21
CA TRP A 130 5.33 -11.88 8.70
C TRP A 130 4.27 -12.15 9.77
N ASP A 131 4.69 -12.45 11.01
CA ASP A 131 3.79 -12.65 12.15
C ASP A 131 3.14 -11.36 12.68
N SER A 132 3.71 -10.20 12.34
CA SER A 132 3.17 -8.90 12.74
C SER A 132 2.09 -8.37 11.79
N ILE A 133 1.93 -8.95 10.60
CA ILE A 133 0.95 -8.48 9.61
C ILE A 133 -0.43 -8.99 9.98
N THR A 134 -1.36 -8.07 10.18
CA THR A 134 -2.75 -8.37 10.57
C THR A 134 -3.73 -8.25 9.41
N GLN A 135 -3.44 -7.40 8.43
CA GLN A 135 -4.31 -7.19 7.27
C GLN A 135 -3.51 -7.12 5.98
N VAL A 136 -4.03 -7.77 4.95
CA VAL A 136 -3.56 -7.71 3.57
C VAL A 136 -4.71 -7.27 2.68
N TYR A 137 -4.54 -6.14 2.00
CA TYR A 137 -5.45 -5.68 0.97
C TYR A 137 -4.83 -5.97 -0.39
N GLU A 138 -5.62 -6.52 -1.31
CA GLU A 138 -5.21 -6.82 -2.68
C GLU A 138 -6.11 -6.07 -3.66
N ASN A 139 -5.49 -5.29 -4.56
CA ASN A 139 -6.18 -4.57 -5.61
C ASN A 139 -5.54 -4.94 -6.96
N VAL A 140 -6.30 -5.66 -7.78
CA VAL A 140 -5.89 -6.07 -9.12
C VAL A 140 -6.71 -5.27 -10.13
N THR A 141 -6.04 -4.39 -10.87
CA THR A 141 -6.68 -3.53 -11.87
C THR A 141 -6.23 -3.92 -13.27
N HIS A 142 -7.14 -4.44 -14.08
CA HIS A 142 -6.88 -4.65 -15.51
C HIS A 142 -7.09 -3.35 -16.28
N HIS A 143 -6.09 -2.95 -17.05
CA HIS A 143 -6.13 -1.79 -17.92
C HIS A 143 -6.33 -2.24 -19.37
N TYR A 144 -7.25 -1.55 -20.06
CA TYR A 144 -7.55 -1.78 -21.47
C TYR A 144 -7.33 -0.48 -22.26
N ARG A 145 -6.87 -0.62 -23.51
CA ARG A 145 -6.82 0.47 -24.48
C ARG A 145 -7.80 0.12 -25.59
N GLY A 146 -8.99 0.71 -25.54
CA GLY A 146 -10.14 0.22 -26.30
C GLY A 146 -10.55 -1.17 -25.82
N VAL A 147 -10.68 -2.14 -26.74
CA VAL A 147 -10.97 -3.55 -26.42
C VAL A 147 -9.72 -4.40 -26.14
N GLN A 148 -8.52 -3.86 -26.35
CA GLN A 148 -7.28 -4.60 -26.18
C GLN A 148 -6.76 -4.47 -24.75
N TYR A 149 -6.43 -5.61 -24.15
CA TYR A 149 -5.74 -5.68 -22.88
C TYR A 149 -4.36 -5.00 -22.97
N ALA A 150 -4.10 -4.05 -22.07
CA ALA A 150 -2.84 -3.30 -22.05
C ALA A 150 -1.88 -3.85 -20.99
N ASN A 151 -2.34 -3.93 -19.73
CA ASN A 151 -1.58 -4.41 -18.59
C ASN A 151 -2.50 -4.58 -17.37
N THR A 152 -2.04 -5.32 -16.38
CA THR A 152 -2.63 -5.40 -15.05
C THR A 152 -1.73 -4.67 -14.07
N THR A 153 -2.32 -3.85 -13.23
CA THR A 153 -1.66 -3.26 -12.06
C THR A 153 -2.03 -4.06 -10.84
N PHE A 154 -1.01 -4.50 -10.10
CA PHE A 154 -1.16 -5.21 -8.83
C PHE A 154 -0.75 -4.29 -7.69
N GLU A 155 -1.65 -4.12 -6.74
CA GLU A 155 -1.41 -3.33 -5.55
C GLU A 155 -1.69 -4.18 -4.32
N TYR A 156 -0.71 -4.26 -3.41
CA TYR A 156 -0.86 -4.93 -2.13
C TYR A 156 -0.58 -3.96 -1.01
N THR A 157 -1.48 -3.87 -0.03
CA THR A 157 -1.23 -3.11 1.20
C THR A 157 -1.18 -4.05 2.37
N LEU A 158 -0.04 -4.08 3.07
CA LEU A 158 0.13 -4.82 4.31
C LEU A 158 -0.02 -3.84 5.47
N VAL A 159 -0.78 -4.24 6.48
CA VAL A 159 -0.94 -3.51 7.74
C VAL A 159 -0.36 -4.36 8.86
N ALA A 160 0.62 -3.81 9.57
CA ALA A 160 1.19 -4.45 10.73
C ALA A 160 0.36 -4.14 12.00
N SER A 161 0.52 -4.97 13.03
CA SER A 161 -0.15 -4.84 14.34
C SER A 161 0.16 -3.52 15.04
N ASN A 162 1.31 -2.92 14.76
CA ASN A 162 1.70 -1.59 15.24
C ASN A 162 1.07 -0.43 14.43
N GLY A 163 0.20 -0.73 13.47
CA GLY A 163 -0.51 0.24 12.64
C GLY A 163 0.28 0.76 11.43
N TRP A 164 1.55 0.38 11.26
CA TRP A 164 2.30 0.72 10.06
C TRP A 164 1.68 0.07 8.82
N LYS A 165 1.66 0.82 7.72
CA LYS A 165 1.18 0.32 6.44
C LYS A 165 2.28 0.41 5.41
N VAL A 166 2.44 -0.65 4.62
CA VAL A 166 3.27 -0.65 3.43
C VAL A 166 2.43 -1.05 2.23
N ARG A 167 2.48 -0.22 1.19
CA ARG A 167 1.77 -0.43 -0.07
C ARG A 167 2.78 -0.72 -1.16
N PHE A 168 2.63 -1.82 -1.88
CA PHE A 168 3.44 -2.23 -3.02
C PHE A 168 2.66 -2.08 -4.31
N VAL A 169 3.25 -1.50 -5.35
CA VAL A 169 2.61 -1.29 -6.65
C VAL A 169 3.45 -1.87 -7.78
N SER A 170 2.79 -2.64 -8.64
CA SER A 170 3.38 -3.33 -9.79
C SER A 170 2.50 -3.28 -11.01
N SER A 171 3.12 -3.57 -12.16
CA SER A 171 2.36 -3.98 -13.33
C SER A 171 3.07 -5.12 -14.07
N ASP A 172 2.29 -6.02 -14.69
CA ASP A 172 2.77 -7.13 -15.52
C ASP A 172 3.23 -6.70 -16.93
N GLY A 173 3.03 -5.43 -17.30
CA GLY A 173 3.45 -4.89 -18.58
C GLY A 173 4.96 -4.99 -18.83
N SER A 174 5.41 -4.62 -20.03
CA SER A 174 6.82 -4.65 -20.45
C SER A 174 7.75 -3.65 -19.72
N GLY A 175 7.26 -3.04 -18.63
CA GLY A 175 7.99 -2.09 -17.80
C GLY A 175 8.87 -2.73 -16.72
N PRO A 176 9.62 -1.92 -15.96
CA PRO A 176 10.52 -2.36 -14.88
C PRO A 176 9.80 -3.00 -13.67
N ASN A 177 8.45 -3.02 -13.67
CA ASN A 177 7.63 -3.46 -12.53
C ASN A 177 7.21 -4.95 -12.56
N LYS A 178 7.82 -5.77 -13.43
CA LYS A 178 7.62 -7.22 -13.45
C LYS A 178 8.04 -7.93 -12.16
N ALA A 179 8.92 -7.31 -11.38
CA ALA A 179 9.52 -7.90 -10.18
C ALA A 179 8.52 -8.27 -9.06
N GLN A 180 7.29 -7.77 -9.09
CA GLN A 180 6.26 -8.17 -8.13
C GLN A 180 5.57 -9.49 -8.45
N SER A 181 5.83 -10.10 -9.63
CA SER A 181 5.51 -11.52 -9.83
C SER A 181 6.18 -12.40 -8.78
N VAL A 182 7.28 -11.93 -8.16
CA VAL A 182 8.01 -12.65 -7.11
C VAL A 182 7.49 -12.32 -5.71
N LEU A 183 7.11 -11.07 -5.42
CA LEU A 183 6.70 -10.69 -4.06
C LEU A 183 5.26 -11.09 -3.73
N ALA A 184 4.33 -11.01 -4.69
CA ALA A 184 2.92 -11.35 -4.44
C ALA A 184 2.70 -12.82 -4.01
N PRO A 185 3.33 -13.83 -4.63
CA PRO A 185 3.26 -15.20 -4.15
C PRO A 185 3.85 -15.36 -2.74
N VAL A 186 4.94 -14.65 -2.43
CA VAL A 186 5.60 -14.71 -1.12
C VAL A 186 4.71 -14.12 -0.04
N ILE A 187 4.13 -12.94 -0.26
CA ILE A 187 3.15 -12.34 0.66
C ILE A 187 1.97 -13.30 0.85
N ARG A 188 1.44 -13.86 -0.25
CA ARG A 188 0.33 -14.80 -0.16
C ARG A 188 0.71 -16.04 0.65
N GLN A 189 1.86 -16.64 0.42
CA GLN A 189 2.28 -17.84 1.14
C GLN A 189 2.56 -17.54 2.62
N GLU A 190 3.44 -16.59 2.91
CA GLU A 190 3.90 -16.33 4.29
C GLU A 190 2.81 -15.74 5.18
N VAL A 191 1.92 -14.90 4.62
CA VAL A 191 0.90 -14.18 5.39
C VAL A 191 -0.43 -14.92 5.40
N SER A 192 -0.89 -15.46 4.27
CA SER A 192 -2.21 -16.13 4.22
C SER A 192 -2.23 -17.37 5.09
N ASP A 193 -1.18 -18.18 5.09
CA ASP A 193 -1.15 -19.42 5.88
C ASP A 193 -1.27 -19.13 7.39
N ARG A 194 -0.61 -18.08 7.87
CA ARG A 194 -0.66 -17.65 9.28
C ARG A 194 -2.00 -17.04 9.66
N ILE A 195 -2.54 -16.16 8.81
CA ILE A 195 -3.85 -15.54 9.04
C ILE A 195 -4.95 -16.59 8.98
N LEU A 196 -4.87 -17.54 8.04
CA LEU A 196 -5.83 -18.64 7.91
C LEU A 196 -5.81 -19.52 9.17
N ALA A 197 -4.63 -19.98 9.61
CA ALA A 197 -4.52 -20.79 10.82
C ALA A 197 -5.12 -20.08 12.04
N THR A 198 -4.84 -18.77 12.19
CA THR A 198 -5.39 -17.95 13.28
C THR A 198 -6.90 -17.82 13.18
N ALA A 199 -7.43 -17.53 11.99
CA ALA A 199 -8.86 -17.40 11.72
C ALA A 199 -9.61 -18.71 11.96
N THR A 200 -9.07 -19.85 11.52
CA THR A 200 -9.64 -21.18 11.76
C THR A 200 -9.68 -21.51 13.24
N ASN A 201 -8.59 -21.26 13.99
CA ASN A 201 -8.57 -21.46 15.43
C ASN A 201 -9.61 -20.58 16.15
N GLN A 202 -9.76 -19.33 15.73
CA GLN A 202 -10.76 -18.41 16.26
C GLN A 202 -12.18 -18.89 15.98
N LEU A 203 -12.46 -19.41 14.78
CA LEU A 203 -13.76 -20.01 14.45
C LEU A 203 -14.04 -21.28 15.25
N ASN A 204 -13.05 -22.16 15.40
CA ASN A 204 -13.18 -23.40 16.17
C ASN A 204 -13.47 -23.13 17.65
N ALA A 205 -13.00 -22.01 18.19
CA ALA A 205 -13.32 -21.54 19.54
C ALA A 205 -14.72 -20.89 19.65
N GLY A 206 -15.53 -20.88 18.59
CA GLY A 206 -16.83 -20.20 18.56
C GLY A 206 -16.74 -18.67 18.42
N GLY A 207 -15.57 -18.14 18.07
CA GLY A 207 -15.33 -16.72 17.87
C GLY A 207 -15.81 -16.20 16.51
N HIS A 208 -15.62 -14.90 16.32
CA HIS A 208 -15.93 -14.18 15.07
C HIS A 208 -14.65 -13.67 14.43
N VAL A 209 -14.43 -13.92 13.14
CA VAL A 209 -13.25 -13.44 12.41
C VAL A 209 -13.63 -12.18 11.61
N PRO A 210 -13.09 -11.00 11.94
CA PRO A 210 -13.44 -9.75 11.28
C PRO A 210 -12.74 -9.59 9.91
N PHE A 211 -13.48 -9.09 8.94
CA PHE A 211 -13.04 -8.76 7.58
C PHE A 211 -13.57 -7.38 7.16
N GLY A 212 -13.21 -6.35 7.92
CA GLY A 212 -13.71 -4.99 7.69
C GLY A 212 -15.05 -4.77 8.38
N ASP A 213 -16.10 -4.48 7.61
CA ASP A 213 -17.45 -4.24 8.12
C ASP A 213 -18.30 -5.52 8.27
N VAL A 214 -17.71 -6.67 7.96
CA VAL A 214 -18.32 -8.00 8.17
C VAL A 214 -17.43 -8.88 9.02
N ALA A 215 -18.03 -9.87 9.69
CA ALA A 215 -17.34 -10.90 10.43
C ALA A 215 -17.95 -12.28 10.16
N ILE A 216 -17.09 -13.29 10.05
CA ILE A 216 -17.50 -14.69 9.83
C ILE A 216 -17.55 -15.42 11.17
N ALA A 217 -18.59 -16.23 11.38
CA ALA A 217 -18.73 -17.16 12.50
C ALA A 217 -19.16 -18.54 11.98
N GLN A 218 -19.09 -19.58 12.82
CA GLN A 218 -19.54 -20.92 12.42
C GLN A 218 -21.03 -20.96 12.05
N GLN A 219 -21.87 -20.17 12.72
CA GLN A 219 -23.32 -20.18 12.53
C GLN A 219 -23.79 -19.28 11.38
N GLY A 220 -22.96 -18.33 10.94
CA GLY A 220 -23.35 -17.36 9.93
C GLY A 220 -22.32 -16.26 9.67
N ILE A 221 -22.79 -15.20 9.02
CA ILE A 221 -22.04 -13.98 8.77
C ILE A 221 -22.71 -12.81 9.47
N THR A 222 -21.93 -11.95 10.13
CA THR A 222 -22.41 -10.72 10.76
C THR A 222 -21.96 -9.54 9.93
N GLY A 223 -22.88 -8.64 9.60
CA GLY A 223 -22.59 -7.40 8.88
C GLY A 223 -23.29 -6.21 9.52
N PRO A 224 -23.33 -5.05 8.84
CA PRO A 224 -23.92 -3.82 9.39
C PRO A 224 -25.41 -3.95 9.73
N ALA A 225 -26.14 -4.83 9.03
CA ALA A 225 -27.56 -5.09 9.26
C ALA A 225 -27.82 -6.18 10.33
N GLY A 226 -26.78 -6.72 10.97
CA GLY A 226 -26.86 -7.77 11.98
C GLY A 226 -26.39 -9.14 11.50
N PRO A 227 -26.54 -10.18 12.34
CA PRO A 227 -26.14 -11.55 12.01
C PRO A 227 -27.14 -12.22 11.06
N VAL A 228 -26.61 -12.94 10.08
CA VAL A 228 -27.35 -13.77 9.13
C VAL A 228 -26.82 -15.20 9.18
N PRO A 229 -27.67 -16.20 9.46
CA PRO A 229 -27.24 -17.59 9.49
C PRO A 229 -26.94 -18.11 8.07
N TRP A 230 -26.01 -19.06 7.95
CA TRP A 230 -25.55 -19.55 6.65
C TRP A 230 -26.66 -20.09 5.74
N TRP A 231 -27.70 -20.72 6.32
CA TRP A 231 -28.82 -21.27 5.56
C TRP A 231 -29.68 -20.23 4.83
N ARG A 232 -29.61 -18.94 5.24
CA ARG A 232 -30.27 -17.84 4.52
C ARG A 232 -29.40 -17.25 3.42
N VAL A 233 -28.10 -17.56 3.39
CA VAL A 233 -27.17 -17.05 2.37
C VAL A 233 -27.37 -17.85 1.09
N THR A 234 -28.15 -17.30 0.17
CA THR A 234 -28.52 -17.98 -1.08
C THR A 234 -27.42 -17.88 -2.14
N GLU A 235 -26.65 -16.80 -2.13
CA GLU A 235 -25.65 -16.54 -3.17
C GLU A 235 -24.42 -15.83 -2.62
N LEU A 236 -23.26 -16.24 -3.12
CA LEU A 236 -21.96 -15.64 -2.86
C LEU A 236 -21.21 -15.58 -4.19
N THR A 237 -21.08 -14.39 -4.77
CA THR A 237 -20.45 -14.18 -6.08
C THR A 237 -19.34 -13.15 -6.00
N THR A 238 -18.34 -13.29 -6.88
CA THR A 238 -17.31 -12.27 -7.13
C THR A 238 -17.34 -11.93 -8.60
N GLU A 239 -17.79 -10.73 -8.94
CA GLU A 239 -17.88 -10.25 -10.33
C GLU A 239 -17.21 -8.88 -10.43
N HIS A 240 -16.34 -8.68 -11.42
CA HIS A 240 -15.63 -7.41 -11.64
C HIS A 240 -14.91 -6.87 -10.39
N GLY A 241 -14.38 -7.78 -9.55
CA GLY A 241 -13.71 -7.41 -8.30
C GLY A 241 -14.66 -6.94 -7.20
N VAL A 242 -15.96 -7.15 -7.33
CA VAL A 242 -16.99 -6.90 -6.32
C VAL A 242 -17.49 -8.22 -5.78
N VAL A 243 -17.45 -8.36 -4.46
CA VAL A 243 -18.07 -9.48 -3.76
C VAL A 243 -19.50 -9.10 -3.45
N THR A 244 -20.45 -9.98 -3.77
CA THR A 244 -21.86 -9.81 -3.42
C THR A 244 -22.36 -11.02 -2.65
N ILE A 245 -23.02 -10.77 -1.53
CA ILE A 245 -23.70 -11.77 -0.71
C ILE A 245 -25.19 -11.49 -0.80
N LYS A 246 -25.96 -12.48 -1.24
CA LYS A 246 -27.42 -12.43 -1.21
C LYS A 246 -27.97 -13.28 -0.07
N VAL A 247 -29.01 -12.75 0.56
CA VAL A 247 -29.75 -13.38 1.66
C VAL A 247 -31.20 -13.48 1.22
N ASP A 248 -31.75 -14.68 1.22
CA ASP A 248 -33.10 -14.98 0.72
C ASP A 248 -33.35 -14.38 -0.68
N GLY A 249 -32.36 -14.46 -1.57
CA GLY A 249 -32.43 -13.93 -2.95
C GLY A 249 -32.15 -12.43 -3.11
N HIS A 250 -32.01 -11.68 -2.02
CA HIS A 250 -31.84 -10.22 -2.06
C HIS A 250 -30.39 -9.81 -1.73
N PRO A 251 -29.80 -8.82 -2.42
CA PRO A 251 -28.48 -8.28 -2.06
C PRO A 251 -28.47 -7.79 -0.61
N TRP A 252 -27.60 -8.38 0.21
CA TRP A 252 -27.48 -8.04 1.63
C TRP A 252 -26.20 -7.27 1.93
N TRP A 253 -25.10 -7.67 1.29
CA TRP A 253 -23.82 -6.99 1.42
C TRP A 253 -23.04 -7.04 0.10
N SER A 254 -22.39 -5.93 -0.23
CA SER A 254 -21.56 -5.82 -1.43
C SER A 254 -20.39 -4.86 -1.19
N ARG A 255 -19.18 -5.30 -1.54
CA ARG A 255 -17.94 -4.53 -1.40
C ARG A 255 -16.95 -4.88 -2.49
N HIS A 256 -16.09 -3.92 -2.86
CA HIS A 256 -14.93 -4.25 -3.69
C HIS A 256 -13.95 -5.12 -2.89
N THR A 257 -13.38 -6.12 -3.55
CA THR A 257 -12.33 -7.01 -3.02
C THR A 257 -11.16 -6.25 -2.39
N ARG A 258 -10.76 -5.12 -3.00
CA ARG A 258 -9.71 -4.23 -2.48
C ARG A 258 -10.01 -3.57 -1.13
N ASP A 259 -11.28 -3.49 -0.75
CA ASP A 259 -11.73 -2.86 0.50
C ASP A 259 -11.92 -3.90 1.62
N ILE A 260 -11.84 -5.19 1.28
CA ILE A 260 -11.99 -6.30 2.23
C ILE A 260 -10.58 -6.74 2.68
N PRO A 261 -10.21 -6.54 3.96
CA PRO A 261 -8.93 -7.03 4.46
C PRO A 261 -8.90 -8.56 4.39
N ASN A 262 -7.76 -9.14 4.05
CA ASN A 262 -7.55 -10.59 3.97
C ASN A 262 -8.60 -11.28 3.07
N PHE A 263 -9.00 -10.66 1.95
CA PHE A 263 -10.07 -11.13 1.07
C PHE A 263 -9.96 -12.62 0.71
N GLN A 264 -8.75 -13.13 0.43
CA GLN A 264 -8.54 -14.55 0.10
C GLN A 264 -8.99 -15.47 1.25
N ILE A 265 -8.73 -15.09 2.50
CA ILE A 265 -9.14 -15.84 3.69
C ILE A 265 -10.64 -15.73 3.89
N PHE A 266 -11.20 -14.53 3.77
CA PHE A 266 -12.65 -14.32 3.78
C PHE A 266 -13.37 -15.22 2.76
N TRP A 267 -12.88 -15.25 1.52
CA TRP A 267 -13.46 -16.03 0.44
C TRP A 267 -13.33 -17.54 0.67
N HIS A 268 -12.20 -17.97 1.22
CA HIS A 268 -11.98 -19.37 1.58
C HIS A 268 -12.96 -19.84 2.66
N LEU A 269 -13.06 -19.10 3.77
CA LEU A 269 -13.90 -19.46 4.92
C LEU A 269 -15.39 -19.43 4.59
N THR A 270 -15.85 -18.43 3.83
CA THR A 270 -17.26 -18.35 3.40
C THR A 270 -17.67 -19.54 2.54
N ARG A 271 -16.79 -20.01 1.64
CA ARG A 271 -17.05 -21.21 0.83
C ARG A 271 -17.00 -22.51 1.63
N GLN A 272 -16.16 -22.57 2.65
CA GLN A 272 -16.05 -23.75 3.51
C GLN A 272 -17.26 -23.91 4.45
N LEU A 273 -17.78 -22.81 4.99
CA LEU A 273 -18.84 -22.84 6.01
C LEU A 273 -20.25 -22.85 5.42
N ARG A 274 -20.42 -22.40 4.18
CA ARG A 274 -21.73 -22.42 3.51
C ARG A 274 -22.07 -23.87 3.12
N PRO A 275 -23.22 -24.42 3.55
CA PRO A 275 -23.69 -25.71 3.05
C PRO A 275 -24.00 -25.61 1.55
N HIS A 276 -23.59 -26.62 0.80
CA HIS A 276 -23.87 -26.75 -0.64
C HIS A 276 -25.35 -26.90 -0.94
#